data_AF-A0A8H4UZA0-F1
#
_entry.id   AF-A0A8H4UZA0-F1
#
_cell.length_a   1.000
_cell.length_b   1.000
_cell.length_c   1.000
_cell.angle_alpha   90.00
_cell.angle_beta   90.00
_cell.angle_gamma   90.00
#
_symmetry.space_group_name_H-M   'P 1'
#
loop_
_entity.id
_entity.type
_entity.pdbx_description
1 polymer ?
#
loop_
_entity_poly.entity_id
_entity_poly.type
_entity_poly.pdbx_seq_one_letter_code
_entity_poly.pdbx_strand_id
1 'polypeptide(L)'
;MERPGLESLHAIPGEHEQLDENQCASASEESEEQISDDVNALSLPARNLTSYLGVSSIQAALKVIAWLHPQLNSHLPSPNEQRHPHHRSSISAGLPPTELQLLDAYFENFQPFSPLIDEDTCRSTFISGRRNDDRWLALLNIILALGSITAAGVDNHNHRAYFERSMSFLNLKVLGNPSLEVVQTLGLMGGWYCHYISQPNMGYALMGASLRMAVTLGLQREPPFDSHSMGASTA
;
A
#
# COMPACT_ATOMS: atom_id res chain seq x y z
N MET A 1 -17.49 -18.13 -35.56
CA MET A 1 -17.15 -17.18 -34.48
C MET A 1 -15.94 -16.42 -34.97
N GLU A 2 -16.15 -15.24 -35.54
CA GLU A 2 -15.09 -14.43 -36.13
C GLU A 2 -14.14 -13.93 -35.03
N ARG A 3 -12.83 -14.02 -35.28
CA ARG A 3 -11.83 -13.50 -34.33
C ARG A 3 -11.99 -11.98 -34.27
N PRO A 4 -12.06 -11.36 -33.07
CA PRO A 4 -12.08 -9.92 -32.98
C PRO A 4 -10.83 -9.35 -33.65
N GLY A 5 -11.03 -8.44 -34.61
CA GLY A 5 -9.95 -7.78 -35.35
C GLY A 5 -9.14 -6.87 -34.44
N LEU A 6 -7.82 -6.83 -34.66
CA LEU A 6 -6.89 -5.94 -33.93
C LEU A 6 -7.13 -4.45 -34.25
N GLU A 7 -7.99 -4.16 -35.23
CA GLU A 7 -8.42 -2.81 -35.63
C GLU A 7 -9.09 -2.02 -34.48
N SER A 8 -9.71 -2.71 -33.52
CA SER A 8 -10.30 -2.08 -32.33
C SER A 8 -9.25 -1.47 -31.38
N LEU A 9 -7.97 -1.79 -31.53
CA LEU A 9 -6.88 -1.21 -30.72
C LEU A 9 -6.52 0.21 -31.15
N HIS A 10 -6.91 0.62 -32.37
CA HIS A 10 -6.58 1.92 -32.96
C HIS A 10 -7.56 3.04 -32.59
N ALA A 11 -8.63 2.74 -31.85
CA ALA A 11 -9.64 3.74 -31.52
C ALA A 11 -9.05 4.82 -30.58
N ILE A 12 -8.64 5.94 -31.16
CA ILE A 12 -8.56 7.24 -30.49
C ILE A 12 -9.97 7.56 -29.97
N PRO A 13 -10.15 8.15 -28.78
CA PRO A 13 -11.48 8.60 -28.33
C PRO A 13 -12.08 9.48 -29.43
N GLY A 14 -13.05 8.93 -30.16
CA GLY A 14 -13.77 9.67 -31.17
C GLY A 14 -14.65 10.68 -30.45
N GLU A 15 -14.62 11.93 -30.88
CA GLU A 15 -15.43 13.05 -30.42
C GLU A 15 -16.94 12.87 -30.74
N HIS A 16 -17.42 11.63 -30.81
CA HIS A 16 -18.78 11.25 -31.23
C HIS A 16 -19.37 10.14 -30.34
N GLU A 17 -19.27 10.28 -29.03
CA GLU A 17 -20.33 9.83 -28.14
C GLU A 17 -20.75 11.05 -27.32
N GLN A 18 -21.88 11.67 -27.67
CA GLN A 18 -22.59 12.54 -26.75
C GLN A 18 -22.98 11.66 -25.56
N LEU A 19 -22.12 11.64 -24.55
CA LEU A 19 -22.44 11.14 -23.23
C LEU A 19 -23.59 12.02 -22.73
N ASP A 20 -24.78 11.43 -22.64
CA ASP A 20 -25.89 12.02 -21.89
C ASP A 20 -25.39 12.30 -20.47
N GLU A 21 -25.19 13.59 -20.13
CA GLU A 21 -24.71 14.06 -18.83
C GLU A 21 -25.54 13.53 -17.64
N ASN A 22 -26.75 13.02 -17.89
CA ASN A 22 -27.65 12.48 -16.88
C ASN A 22 -27.35 11.03 -16.43
N GLN A 23 -26.49 10.26 -17.12
CA GLN A 23 -26.12 8.91 -16.64
C GLN A 23 -24.93 8.92 -15.67
N CYS A 24 -24.21 10.03 -15.55
CA CYS A 24 -23.09 10.16 -14.60
C CYS A 24 -23.57 10.36 -13.15
N ALA A 25 -24.84 10.76 -12.95
CA ALA A 25 -25.39 11.02 -11.62
C ALA A 25 -25.96 9.75 -10.94
N SER A 26 -26.36 8.72 -11.69
CA SER A 26 -27.00 7.52 -11.15
C SER A 26 -26.06 6.35 -10.87
N ALA A 27 -24.77 6.47 -11.19
CA ALA A 27 -23.74 5.50 -10.80
C ALA A 27 -23.05 5.86 -9.47
N SER A 28 -23.48 6.95 -8.82
CA SER A 28 -22.84 7.50 -7.63
C SER A 28 -23.23 6.82 -6.31
N GLU A 29 -24.22 5.91 -6.29
CA GLU A 29 -24.84 5.47 -5.04
C GLU A 29 -24.69 3.99 -4.68
N GLU A 30 -24.06 3.15 -5.50
CA GLU A 30 -23.83 1.74 -5.14
C GLU A 30 -22.45 1.24 -5.59
N SER A 31 -21.42 1.70 -4.88
CA SER A 31 -20.28 0.92 -4.37
C SER A 31 -19.17 1.89 -4.01
N GLU A 32 -18.88 2.03 -2.72
CA GLU A 32 -17.62 2.59 -2.23
C GLU A 32 -16.45 1.63 -2.54
N GLU A 33 -16.30 1.25 -3.80
CA GLU A 33 -15.07 0.66 -4.32
C GLU A 33 -14.05 1.80 -4.30
N GLN A 34 -13.21 1.77 -3.26
CA GLN A 34 -12.06 2.64 -3.13
C GLN A 34 -11.33 2.70 -4.47
N ILE A 35 -11.47 3.83 -5.15
CA ILE A 35 -10.75 4.15 -6.37
C ILE A 35 -9.27 3.98 -6.05
N SER A 36 -8.70 2.89 -6.57
CA SER A 36 -7.27 2.68 -6.57
C SER A 36 -6.68 3.78 -7.44
N ASP A 37 -5.78 4.57 -6.88
CA ASP A 37 -5.07 5.64 -7.60
C ASP A 37 -3.92 5.06 -8.47
N ASP A 38 -3.94 3.74 -8.66
CA ASP A 38 -2.98 3.02 -9.48
C ASP A 38 -3.47 2.94 -10.92
N VAL A 39 -2.98 3.86 -11.75
CA VAL A 39 -3.21 3.86 -13.21
C VAL A 39 -2.49 2.70 -13.93
N ASN A 40 -1.72 1.88 -13.20
CA ASN A 40 -1.00 0.70 -13.69
C ASN A 40 -1.71 -0.62 -13.33
N ALA A 41 -2.89 -0.57 -12.71
CA ALA A 41 -3.72 -1.75 -12.52
C ALA A 41 -4.02 -2.37 -13.90
N LEU A 42 -3.55 -3.60 -14.12
CA LEU A 42 -3.72 -4.37 -15.35
C LEU A 42 -5.18 -4.79 -15.62
N SER A 43 -6.15 -4.06 -15.07
CA SER A 43 -7.57 -4.24 -15.28
C SER A 43 -7.83 -4.23 -16.79
N LEU A 44 -8.21 -5.39 -17.32
CA LEU A 44 -8.70 -5.53 -18.69
C LEU A 44 -10.24 -5.48 -18.60
N PRO A 45 -10.89 -4.30 -18.50
CA PRO A 45 -12.33 -4.27 -18.55
C PRO A 45 -12.78 -4.90 -19.87
N ALA A 46 -13.72 -5.84 -19.78
CA ALA A 46 -14.27 -6.57 -20.92
C ALA A 46 -14.97 -5.63 -21.93
N ARG A 47 -15.21 -4.38 -21.56
CA ARG A 47 -15.91 -3.38 -22.35
C ARG A 47 -15.06 -2.11 -22.48
N ASN A 48 -14.60 -1.85 -23.70
CA ASN A 48 -14.18 -0.57 -24.29
C ASN A 48 -13.69 0.55 -23.36
N LEU A 49 -12.72 0.30 -22.46
CA LEU A 49 -11.88 1.39 -21.97
C LEU A 49 -10.63 1.46 -22.84
N THR A 50 -10.47 2.59 -23.54
CA THR A 50 -9.25 2.91 -24.27
C THR A 50 -8.26 3.50 -23.27
N SER A 51 -7.04 2.97 -23.24
CA SER A 51 -5.97 3.59 -22.46
C SER A 51 -5.57 4.91 -23.12
N TYR A 52 -5.19 5.92 -22.32
CA TYR A 52 -4.61 7.18 -22.82
C TYR A 52 -3.36 6.97 -23.70
N LEU A 53 -2.70 5.81 -23.59
CA LEU A 53 -1.56 5.42 -24.41
C LEU A 53 -1.95 4.66 -25.70
N GLY A 54 -3.25 4.40 -25.91
CA GLY A 54 -3.78 3.74 -27.10
C GLY A 54 -3.10 2.39 -27.41
N VAL A 55 -2.62 2.23 -28.64
CA VAL A 55 -1.90 1.05 -29.12
C VAL A 55 -0.57 0.79 -28.40
N SER A 56 0.00 1.79 -27.73
CA SER A 56 1.24 1.65 -26.94
C SER A 56 0.98 1.26 -25.48
N SER A 57 -0.29 1.05 -25.08
CA SER A 57 -0.64 0.66 -23.72
C SER A 57 -0.28 -0.79 -23.40
N ILE A 58 -0.04 -1.07 -22.11
CA ILE A 58 0.14 -2.43 -21.59
C ILE A 58 -1.10 -3.28 -21.90
N GLN A 59 -2.30 -2.69 -21.83
CA GLN A 59 -3.55 -3.35 -22.21
C GLN A 59 -3.57 -3.77 -23.69
N ALA A 60 -3.06 -2.94 -24.60
CA ALA A 60 -2.94 -3.31 -26.02
C ALA A 60 -1.93 -4.46 -26.21
N ALA A 61 -0.78 -4.40 -25.55
CA ALA A 61 0.19 -5.49 -25.56
C ALA A 61 -0.42 -6.80 -25.03
N LEU A 62 -1.12 -6.76 -23.89
CA LEU A 62 -1.81 -7.92 -23.31
C LEU A 62 -2.91 -8.47 -24.20
N LYS A 63 -3.71 -7.61 -24.84
CA LYS A 63 -4.73 -8.02 -25.83
C LYS A 63 -4.09 -8.70 -27.06
N VAL A 64 -2.95 -8.21 -27.54
CA VAL A 64 -2.20 -8.84 -28.64
C VAL A 64 -1.64 -10.20 -28.21
N ILE A 65 -1.08 -10.30 -27.01
CA ILE A 65 -0.59 -11.57 -26.45
C ILE A 65 -1.73 -12.58 -26.32
N ALA A 66 -2.89 -12.17 -25.79
CA ALA A 66 -4.09 -12.99 -25.67
C ALA A 66 -4.70 -13.39 -27.02
N TRP A 67 -4.55 -12.52 -28.03
CA TRP A 67 -4.96 -12.80 -29.41
C TRP A 67 -4.01 -13.81 -30.10
N LEU A 68 -2.70 -13.67 -29.92
CA LEU A 68 -1.68 -14.59 -30.43
C LEU A 68 -1.77 -15.96 -29.76
N HIS A 69 -2.09 -15.99 -28.46
CA HIS A 69 -2.16 -17.20 -27.67
C HIS A 69 -3.53 -17.32 -26.98
N PRO A 70 -4.57 -17.80 -27.69
CA PRO A 70 -5.93 -17.83 -27.18
C PRO A 70 -6.13 -18.70 -25.94
N GLN A 71 -5.19 -19.60 -25.62
CA GLN A 71 -5.18 -20.40 -24.40
C GLN A 71 -4.92 -19.55 -23.14
N LEU A 72 -4.40 -18.32 -23.28
CA LEU A 72 -4.26 -17.39 -22.15
C LEU A 72 -5.60 -16.81 -21.70
N ASN A 73 -6.62 -16.80 -22.57
CA ASN A 73 -7.95 -16.29 -22.22
C ASN A 73 -8.66 -17.13 -21.14
N SER A 74 -8.29 -18.41 -20.97
CA SER A 74 -8.80 -19.24 -19.87
C SER A 74 -8.07 -19.01 -18.55
N HIS A 75 -6.95 -18.27 -18.56
CA HIS A 75 -6.18 -17.89 -17.38
C HIS A 75 -6.39 -16.44 -16.97
N LEU A 76 -6.97 -15.61 -17.84
CA LEU A 76 -7.36 -14.26 -17.48
C LEU A 76 -8.58 -14.35 -16.57
N PRO A 77 -8.55 -13.75 -15.36
CA PRO A 77 -9.69 -13.76 -14.48
C PRO A 77 -10.87 -13.11 -15.22
N SER A 78 -11.97 -13.84 -15.38
CA SER A 78 -13.21 -13.24 -15.82
C SER A 78 -13.62 -12.19 -14.78
N PRO A 79 -14.15 -11.00 -15.16
CA PRO A 79 -14.62 -10.00 -14.19
C PRO A 79 -15.64 -10.54 -13.18
N ASN A 80 -16.24 -11.71 -13.47
CA ASN A 80 -17.18 -12.39 -12.60
C ASN A 80 -16.56 -13.44 -11.66
N GLU A 81 -15.29 -13.83 -11.86
CA GLU A 81 -14.63 -14.89 -11.08
C GLU A 81 -13.92 -14.39 -9.82
N GLN A 82 -13.77 -13.08 -9.63
CA GLN A 82 -13.32 -12.50 -8.36
C GLN A 82 -14.35 -12.62 -7.21
N ARG A 83 -15.53 -13.21 -7.47
CA ARG A 83 -16.55 -13.49 -6.44
C ARG A 83 -16.45 -14.88 -5.80
N HIS A 84 -15.47 -15.71 -6.16
CA HIS A 84 -15.31 -17.01 -5.50
C HIS A 84 -14.34 -16.89 -4.32
N PRO A 85 -14.81 -17.11 -3.06
CA PRO A 85 -13.91 -17.18 -1.93
C PRO A 85 -13.00 -18.38 -2.15
N HIS A 86 -11.71 -18.13 -2.37
CA HIS A 86 -10.73 -19.18 -2.41
C HIS A 86 -10.72 -19.86 -1.04
N HIS A 87 -11.23 -21.09 -1.00
CA HIS A 87 -11.12 -21.98 0.15
C HIS A 87 -9.64 -22.27 0.37
N ARG A 88 -8.97 -21.44 1.16
CA ARG A 88 -7.71 -21.78 1.82
C ARG A 88 -7.94 -21.86 3.31
N SER A 89 -7.33 -22.90 3.87
CA SER A 89 -7.49 -23.43 5.20
C SER A 89 -7.62 -22.32 6.24
N SER A 90 -8.81 -22.24 6.84
CA SER A 90 -9.05 -21.54 8.10
C SER A 90 -8.02 -22.03 9.11
N ILE A 91 -6.95 -21.26 9.31
CA ILE A 91 -6.14 -21.38 10.51
C ILE A 91 -6.98 -20.72 11.60
N SER A 92 -7.76 -21.57 12.26
CA SER A 92 -8.50 -21.33 13.50
C SER A 92 -9.49 -20.15 13.48
N ALA A 93 -10.77 -20.48 13.64
CA ALA A 93 -11.74 -19.57 14.25
C ALA A 93 -11.35 -19.29 15.73
N GLY A 94 -10.24 -18.60 15.92
CA GLY A 94 -9.77 -18.06 17.19
C GLY A 94 -10.23 -16.62 17.38
N LEU A 95 -10.07 -16.11 18.60
CA LEU A 95 -10.19 -14.68 18.89
C LEU A 95 -9.39 -13.85 17.87
N PRO A 96 -9.83 -12.62 17.54
CA PRO A 96 -9.02 -11.71 16.73
C PRO A 96 -7.61 -11.59 17.33
N PRO A 97 -6.56 -11.56 16.50
CA PRO A 97 -5.19 -11.51 16.99
C PRO A 97 -5.03 -10.29 17.90
N THR A 98 -4.39 -10.51 19.05
CA THR A 98 -4.13 -9.43 20.00
C THR A 98 -3.11 -8.46 19.41
N GLU A 99 -3.15 -7.17 19.79
CA GLU A 99 -2.16 -6.19 19.33
C GLU A 99 -0.71 -6.64 19.57
N LEU A 100 -0.44 -7.36 20.66
CA LEU A 100 0.87 -7.95 20.93
C LEU A 100 1.27 -9.00 19.87
N GLN A 101 0.35 -9.85 19.42
CA GLN A 101 0.61 -10.84 18.37
C GLN A 101 0.84 -10.18 17.01
N LEU A 102 0.14 -9.07 16.73
CA LEU A 102 0.38 -8.28 15.52
C LEU A 102 1.75 -7.60 15.57
N LEU A 103 2.14 -7.08 16.74
CA LEU A 103 3.47 -6.53 16.98
C LEU A 103 4.56 -7.60 16.76
N ASP A 104 4.37 -8.80 17.29
CA ASP A 104 5.26 -9.93 17.08
C ASP A 104 5.39 -10.27 15.59
N ALA A 105 4.26 -10.39 14.89
CA ALA A 105 4.24 -10.72 13.47
C ALA A 105 4.98 -9.67 12.62
N TYR A 106 4.88 -8.38 12.97
CA TYR A 106 5.63 -7.32 12.29
C TYR A 106 7.14 -7.52 12.44
N PHE A 107 7.64 -7.70 13.67
CA PHE A 107 9.08 -7.82 13.90
C PHE A 107 9.66 -9.13 13.37
N GLU A 108 8.87 -10.21 13.37
CA GLU A 108 9.31 -11.49 12.82
C GLU A 108 9.32 -11.50 11.28
N ASN A 109 8.29 -10.94 10.64
CA ASN A 109 8.07 -11.14 9.20
C ASN A 109 8.35 -9.91 8.35
N PHE A 110 8.23 -8.69 8.90
CA PHE A 110 8.35 -7.45 8.11
C PHE A 110 9.67 -6.73 8.34
N GLN A 111 10.07 -6.58 9.61
CA GLN A 111 11.29 -5.88 10.02
C GLN A 111 12.57 -6.38 9.30
N PRO A 112 12.78 -7.68 9.00
CA PRO A 112 13.96 -8.13 8.26
C PRO A 112 14.09 -7.50 6.86
N PHE A 113 12.98 -7.12 6.23
CA PHE A 113 12.96 -6.50 4.91
C PHE A 113 13.09 -4.98 4.95
N SER A 114 12.68 -4.36 6.06
CA SER A 114 12.67 -2.91 6.24
C SER A 114 13.08 -2.52 7.66
N PRO A 115 14.39 -2.65 8.00
CA PRO A 115 14.89 -2.35 9.33
C PRO A 115 14.86 -0.83 9.56
N LEU A 116 13.74 -0.35 10.10
CA LEU A 116 13.51 1.07 10.33
C LEU A 116 13.26 1.40 11.81
N ILE A 117 12.78 0.41 12.58
CA ILE A 117 12.34 0.57 13.97
C ILE A 117 13.29 -0.18 14.90
N ASP A 118 13.59 0.34 16.09
CA ASP A 118 14.27 -0.43 17.11
C ASP A 118 13.26 -1.31 17.87
N GLU A 119 13.44 -2.63 17.82
CA GLU A 119 12.47 -3.59 18.36
C GLU A 119 12.33 -3.48 19.89
N ASP A 120 13.45 -3.43 20.60
CA ASP A 120 13.49 -3.37 22.06
C ASP A 120 12.81 -2.09 22.60
N THR A 121 13.12 -0.95 21.98
CA THR A 121 12.51 0.34 22.34
C THR A 121 11.02 0.35 22.03
N CYS A 122 10.61 -0.20 20.88
CA CYS A 122 9.20 -0.26 20.49
C CYS A 122 8.39 -1.14 21.46
N ARG A 123 8.87 -2.36 21.74
CA ARG A 123 8.21 -3.32 22.64
C ARG A 123 8.13 -2.82 24.07
N SER A 124 9.23 -2.29 24.61
CA SER A 124 9.23 -1.73 25.96
C SER A 124 8.25 -0.56 26.10
N THR A 125 8.18 0.30 25.08
CA THR A 125 7.23 1.43 25.05
C THR A 125 5.79 0.94 25.02
N PHE A 126 5.48 -0.05 24.16
CA PHE A 126 4.15 -0.67 24.08
C PHE A 126 3.72 -1.30 25.41
N ILE A 127 4.56 -2.14 26.00
CA ILE A 127 4.28 -2.82 27.28
C ILE A 127 4.12 -1.81 28.43
N SER A 128 4.90 -0.71 28.43
CA SER A 128 4.80 0.30 29.47
C SER A 128 3.41 0.96 29.52
N GLY A 129 2.72 1.06 28.38
CA GLY A 129 1.41 1.73 28.25
C GLY A 129 1.40 3.22 28.61
N ARG A 130 2.58 3.83 28.83
CA ARG A 130 2.68 5.22 29.35
C ARG A 130 2.55 6.27 28.25
N ARG A 131 3.00 5.95 27.03
CA ARG A 131 2.98 6.88 25.90
C ARG A 131 1.65 6.80 25.17
N ASN A 132 1.00 7.95 25.06
CA ASN A 132 -0.26 8.15 24.33
C ASN A 132 -0.19 9.43 23.46
N ASP A 133 1.01 9.83 23.05
CA ASP A 133 1.19 10.96 22.15
C ASP A 133 0.90 10.57 20.70
N ASP A 134 0.33 11.50 19.92
CA ASP A 134 -0.06 11.28 18.52
C ASP A 134 1.04 10.63 17.67
N ARG A 135 2.31 11.03 17.88
CA ARG A 135 3.46 10.52 17.12
C ARG A 135 3.70 9.03 17.38
N TRP A 136 3.67 8.65 18.65
CA TRP A 136 3.76 7.25 19.05
C TRP A 136 2.56 6.43 18.58
N LEU A 137 1.34 6.96 18.75
CA LEU A 137 0.13 6.27 18.33
C LEU A 137 0.05 6.10 16.81
N ALA A 138 0.51 7.07 16.03
CA ALA A 138 0.67 6.93 14.59
C ALA A 138 1.62 5.76 14.27
N LEU A 139 2.83 5.78 14.83
CA LEU A 139 3.82 4.74 14.59
C LEU A 139 3.32 3.34 14.99
N LEU A 140 2.73 3.22 16.17
CA LEU A 140 2.19 1.95 16.66
C LEU A 140 1.10 1.41 15.72
N ASN A 141 0.18 2.26 15.26
CA ASN A 141 -0.91 1.81 14.41
C ASN A 141 -0.45 1.37 13.02
N ILE A 142 0.55 2.03 12.41
CA ILE A 142 1.09 1.53 11.12
C ILE A 142 1.84 0.20 11.30
N ILE A 143 2.54 0.01 12.42
CA ILE A 143 3.19 -1.27 12.78
C ILE A 143 2.14 -2.37 12.92
N LEU A 144 1.04 -2.11 13.63
CA LEU A 144 -0.08 -3.06 13.76
C LEU A 144 -0.77 -3.35 12.42
N ALA A 145 -0.90 -2.34 11.55
CA ALA A 145 -1.45 -2.52 10.22
C ALA A 145 -0.60 -3.48 9.37
N LEU A 146 0.72 -3.26 9.33
CA LEU A 146 1.66 -4.14 8.62
C LEU A 146 1.76 -5.52 9.28
N GLY A 147 1.77 -5.58 10.61
CA GLY A 147 1.72 -6.81 11.39
C GLY A 147 0.45 -7.63 11.09
N SER A 148 -0.69 -6.98 10.90
CA SER A 148 -1.94 -7.62 10.47
C SER A 148 -1.85 -8.21 9.06
N ILE A 149 -1.11 -7.58 8.14
CA ILE A 149 -0.89 -8.10 6.78
C ILE A 149 0.03 -9.32 6.82
N THR A 150 1.00 -9.35 7.73
CA THR A 150 1.92 -10.49 7.85
C THR A 150 1.33 -11.64 8.68
N ALA A 151 0.53 -11.34 9.70
CA ALA A 151 -0.09 -12.33 10.57
C ALA A 151 -1.28 -13.03 9.91
N ALA A 152 -2.03 -12.30 9.08
CA ALA A 152 -3.20 -12.81 8.41
C ALA A 152 -3.02 -12.77 6.89
N GLY A 153 -3.47 -13.81 6.20
CA GLY A 153 -3.39 -13.89 4.75
C GLY A 153 -4.18 -12.79 4.04
N VAL A 154 -4.05 -12.78 2.71
CA VAL A 154 -4.55 -11.75 1.76
C VAL A 154 -6.02 -11.34 1.97
N ASP A 155 -6.85 -12.20 2.56
CA ASP A 155 -8.29 -11.95 2.75
C ASP A 155 -8.63 -11.13 4.02
N ASN A 156 -7.67 -10.87 4.90
CA ASN A 156 -7.92 -10.11 6.13
C ASN A 156 -7.77 -8.60 5.89
N HIS A 157 -8.85 -7.85 6.11
CA HIS A 157 -8.92 -6.40 5.91
C HIS A 157 -8.73 -5.59 7.20
N ASN A 158 -8.40 -6.22 8.33
CA ASN A 158 -8.21 -5.56 9.63
C ASN A 158 -7.10 -4.49 9.59
N HIS A 159 -6.12 -4.65 8.70
CA HIS A 159 -5.05 -3.67 8.48
C HIS A 159 -5.56 -2.27 8.10
N ARG A 160 -6.77 -2.16 7.52
CA ARG A 160 -7.37 -0.88 7.15
C ARG A 160 -7.73 -0.03 8.36
N ALA A 161 -8.35 -0.63 9.37
CA ALA A 161 -8.76 0.09 10.58
C ALA A 161 -7.55 0.69 11.32
N TYR A 162 -6.45 -0.08 11.39
CA TYR A 162 -5.19 0.40 11.97
C TYR A 162 -4.56 1.51 11.13
N PHE A 163 -4.56 1.38 9.80
CA PHE A 163 -4.03 2.43 8.93
C PHE A 163 -4.81 3.74 9.05
N GLU A 164 -6.15 3.70 9.00
CA GLU A 164 -7.01 4.88 9.15
C GLU A 164 -6.77 5.57 10.51
N ARG A 165 -6.68 4.77 11.59
CA ARG A 165 -6.32 5.28 12.91
C ARG A 165 -4.94 5.92 12.91
N SER A 166 -3.95 5.31 12.26
CA SER A 166 -2.62 5.90 12.12
C SER A 166 -2.65 7.23 11.38
N MET A 167 -3.41 7.34 10.29
CA MET A 167 -3.58 8.59 9.53
C MET A 167 -4.25 9.68 10.36
N SER A 168 -5.22 9.32 11.21
CA SER A 168 -5.91 10.28 12.10
C SER A 168 -4.97 11.00 13.07
N PHE A 169 -3.85 10.38 13.44
CA PHE A 169 -2.84 10.97 14.32
C PHE A 169 -1.85 11.87 13.58
N LEU A 170 -1.79 11.80 12.25
CA LEU A 170 -0.91 12.63 11.40
C LEU A 170 -1.57 13.99 11.08
N ASN A 171 -1.95 14.72 12.11
CA ASN A 171 -2.50 16.07 11.97
C ASN A 171 -1.41 17.11 11.60
N LEU A 172 -1.83 18.30 11.18
CA LEU A 172 -0.93 19.39 10.77
C LEU A 172 0.08 19.80 11.86
N LYS A 173 -0.26 19.64 13.15
CA LYS A 173 0.65 19.95 14.26
C LYS A 173 1.77 18.92 14.36
N VAL A 174 1.45 17.64 14.20
CA VAL A 174 2.44 16.56 14.15
C VAL A 174 3.30 16.69 12.91
N LEU A 175 2.70 16.97 11.75
CA LEU A 175 3.42 17.14 10.50
C LEU A 175 4.34 18.38 10.50
N GLY A 176 3.95 19.43 11.23
CA GLY A 176 4.75 20.64 11.42
C GLY A 176 5.92 20.50 12.39
N ASN A 177 5.99 19.41 13.16
CA ASN A 177 7.06 19.16 14.12
C ASN A 177 7.76 17.83 13.82
N PRO A 178 8.84 17.85 13.01
CA PRO A 178 9.50 16.63 12.57
C PRO A 178 10.06 15.87 13.77
N SER A 179 9.74 14.57 13.85
CA SER A 179 10.31 13.63 14.82
C SER A 179 10.64 12.32 14.13
N LEU A 180 11.52 11.53 14.76
CA LEU A 180 11.92 10.24 14.21
C LEU A 180 10.72 9.32 14.01
N GLU A 181 9.78 9.28 14.97
CA GLU A 181 8.59 8.45 14.89
C GLU A 181 7.70 8.82 13.70
N VAL A 182 7.57 10.12 13.39
CA VAL A 182 6.77 10.58 12.24
C VAL A 182 7.46 10.22 10.93
N VAL A 183 8.78 10.39 10.85
CA VAL A 183 9.59 9.95 9.67
C VAL A 183 9.39 8.46 9.42
N GLN A 184 9.53 7.66 10.47
CA GLN A 184 9.35 6.21 10.42
C GLN A 184 7.93 5.83 10.01
N THR A 185 6.92 6.49 10.59
CA THR A 185 5.49 6.26 10.26
C THR A 185 5.23 6.53 8.78
N LEU A 186 5.62 7.70 8.29
CA LEU A 186 5.43 8.10 6.89
C LEU A 186 6.22 7.21 5.93
N GLY A 187 7.42 6.76 6.33
CA GLY A 187 8.24 5.83 5.57
C GLY A 187 7.58 4.46 5.42
N LEU A 188 7.04 3.90 6.51
CA LEU A 188 6.30 2.62 6.50
C LEU A 188 5.00 2.72 5.71
N MET A 189 4.24 3.79 5.90
CA MET A 189 3.02 4.05 5.13
C MET A 189 3.32 4.16 3.65
N GLY A 190 4.23 5.07 3.28
CA GLY A 190 4.50 5.40 1.89
C GLY A 190 5.23 4.31 1.14
N GLY A 191 6.25 3.72 1.76
CA GLY A 191 7.13 2.74 1.12
C GLY A 191 6.53 1.36 0.98
N TRP A 192 5.57 1.00 1.84
CA TRP A 192 5.07 -0.37 1.92
C TRP A 192 3.55 -0.45 1.90
N TYR A 193 2.88 0.20 2.86
CA TYR A 193 1.43 0.04 3.01
C TYR A 193 0.65 0.58 1.80
N CYS A 194 1.00 1.76 1.31
CA CYS A 194 0.34 2.37 0.16
C CYS A 194 0.49 1.52 -1.11
N HIS A 195 1.64 0.88 -1.30
CA HIS A 195 1.85 -0.05 -2.40
C HIS A 195 1.01 -1.32 -2.24
N TYR A 196 0.88 -1.83 -1.01
CA TYR A 196 0.03 -2.98 -0.72
C TYR A 196 -1.44 -2.73 -1.10
N ILE A 197 -1.97 -1.54 -0.78
CA ILE A 197 -3.36 -1.17 -1.12
C ILE A 197 -3.53 -0.56 -2.52
N SER A 198 -2.51 -0.64 -3.39
CA SER A 198 -2.54 -0.06 -4.74
C SER A 198 -2.91 1.44 -4.74
N GLN A 199 -2.26 2.23 -3.86
CA GLN A 199 -2.36 3.70 -3.80
C GLN A 199 -0.97 4.34 -3.92
N PRO A 200 -0.26 4.18 -5.05
CA PRO A 200 1.12 4.61 -5.20
C PRO A 200 1.30 6.14 -5.10
N ASN A 201 0.35 6.93 -5.57
CA ASN A 201 0.44 8.40 -5.50
C ASN A 201 0.42 8.91 -4.05
N MET A 202 -0.47 8.36 -3.22
CA MET A 202 -0.44 8.61 -1.77
C MET A 202 0.90 8.15 -1.19
N GLY A 203 1.39 6.99 -1.63
CA GLY A 203 2.70 6.47 -1.24
C GLY A 203 3.84 7.44 -1.50
N TYR A 204 3.93 7.99 -2.71
CA TYR A 204 4.93 8.98 -3.09
C TYR A 204 4.81 10.29 -2.31
N ALA A 205 3.58 10.76 -2.06
CA ALA A 205 3.35 11.97 -1.27
C ALA A 205 3.86 11.79 0.17
N LEU A 206 3.51 10.68 0.82
CA LEU A 206 3.95 10.37 2.19
C LEU A 206 5.46 10.14 2.26
N MET A 207 6.04 9.43 1.29
CA MET A 207 7.48 9.21 1.21
C MET A 207 8.25 10.53 1.01
N GLY A 208 7.75 11.42 0.15
CA GLY A 208 8.33 12.76 -0.04
C GLY A 208 8.29 13.61 1.23
N ALA A 209 7.20 13.53 2.01
CA ALA A 209 7.10 14.17 3.31
C ALA A 209 8.10 13.57 4.33
N SER A 210 8.18 12.23 4.40
CA SER A 210 9.15 11.51 5.25
C SER A 210 10.58 11.96 4.96
N LEU A 211 10.96 12.01 3.69
CA LEU A 211 12.30 12.44 3.26
C LEU A 211 12.61 13.87 3.73
N ARG A 212 11.70 14.82 3.54
CA ARG A 212 11.90 16.22 3.99
C ARG A 212 12.06 16.31 5.50
N MET A 213 11.30 15.52 6.27
CA MET A 213 11.44 15.47 7.72
C MET A 213 12.77 14.85 8.16
N ALA A 214 13.20 13.76 7.51
CA ALA A 214 14.49 13.13 7.77
C ALA A 214 15.66 14.11 7.53
N VAL A 215 15.60 14.86 6.42
CA VAL A 215 16.56 15.93 6.10
C VAL A 215 16.54 17.02 7.18
N THR A 216 15.35 17.42 7.65
CA THR A 216 15.18 18.46 8.68
C THR A 216 15.78 18.04 10.02
N LEU A 217 15.61 16.77 10.41
CA LEU A 217 16.25 16.20 11.59
C LEU A 217 17.77 16.01 11.42
N GLY A 218 18.28 16.08 10.19
CA GLY A 218 19.68 15.89 9.89
C GLY A 218 20.12 14.42 9.93
N LEU A 219 19.21 13.46 9.73
CA LEU A 219 19.50 12.02 9.76
C LEU A 219 20.54 11.59 8.70
N GLN A 220 20.74 12.41 7.67
CA GLN A 220 21.75 12.23 6.64
C GLN A 220 23.19 12.53 7.09
N ARG A 221 23.39 13.11 8.29
CA ARG A 221 24.72 13.47 8.79
C ARG A 221 25.34 12.25 9.44
N GLU A 222 26.55 11.91 9.01
CA GLU A 222 27.35 10.89 9.68
C GLU A 222 27.73 11.38 11.09
N PRO A 223 27.61 10.54 12.13
CA PRO A 223 28.08 10.91 13.46
C PRO A 223 29.60 11.17 13.40
N PRO A 224 30.12 12.17 14.13
CA PRO A 224 31.54 12.43 14.16
C PRO A 224 32.29 11.18 14.65
N PHE A 225 33.35 10.81 13.94
CA PHE A 225 34.24 9.72 14.32
C PHE A 225 34.84 10.01 15.72
N ASP A 226 34.39 9.30 16.76
CA ASP A 226 34.96 9.40 18.09
C ASP A 226 36.29 8.63 18.14
N SER A 227 37.39 9.33 17.84
CA SER A 227 38.77 8.81 17.94
C SER A 227 39.19 8.43 19.37
N HIS A 228 38.36 8.71 20.39
CA HIS A 228 38.64 8.41 21.80
C HIS A 228 38.33 6.96 22.21
N SER A 229 37.58 6.20 21.42
CA SER A 229 37.23 4.80 21.72
C SER A 229 38.41 3.82 21.48
N MET A 230 39.40 4.21 20.67
CA MET A 230 40.49 3.30 20.28
C MET A 230 41.67 3.23 21.27
N GLY A 231 41.65 4.01 22.36
CA GLY A 231 42.76 4.12 23.31
C GLY A 231 42.65 3.30 24.60
N ALA A 232 41.54 2.60 24.84
CA ALA A 232 41.27 1.94 26.13
C ALA A 232 41.46 0.42 26.14
N SER A 233 42.00 -0.18 25.07
CA SER A 233 42.22 -1.63 24.98
C SER A 233 43.68 -1.99 24.65
N THR A 234 44.61 -1.39 25.39
CA THR A 234 45.98 -1.92 25.54
C THR A 234 46.50 -1.57 26.94
N ALA A 235 46.22 -2.43 27.92
CA ALA A 235 46.95 -2.53 29.17
C ALA A 235 46.86 -3.98 29.66
#